data_AF-A0A8R7K425-F1
#
_entry.id   AF-A0A8R7K425-F1
#
_cell.length_a   1.000
_cell.length_b   1.000
_cell.length_c   1.000
_cell.angle_alpha   90.00
_cell.angle_beta   90.00
_cell.angle_gamma   90.00
#
_symmetry.space_group_name_H-M   'P 1'
#
loop_
_entity.id
_entity.type
_entity.pdbx_description
1 polymer ?
#
loop_
_entity_poly.entity_id
_entity_poly.type
_entity_poly.pdbx_seq_one_letter_code
_entity_poly.pdbx_strand_id
1 'polypeptide(L)'
;APILTTGVSPAVNTSVLSPGPTPGSANDTLQRGIIATNQIAHNVTATLGIISDLVRDLNTCTRLYMTMAKKVAAALDDLHAGRVDNAADKLTDTVGAPIDCDMVLMGIG
;
A
#
# COMPACT_ATOMS: atom_id res chain seq x y z
N ALA A 1 -1.58 22.31 3.02
CA ALA A 1 -2.13 22.15 1.66
C ALA A 1 -2.97 20.87 1.65
N PRO A 2 -4.22 20.86 1.18
CA PRO A 2 -5.02 19.65 1.22
C PRO A 2 -4.60 18.74 0.05
N ILE A 3 -4.32 17.48 0.36
CA ILE A 3 -4.13 16.41 -0.62
C ILE A 3 -5.51 15.84 -0.92
N LEU A 4 -5.81 15.73 -2.21
CA LEU A 4 -7.10 15.32 -2.76
C LEU A 4 -7.64 14.05 -2.10
N THR A 5 -8.79 14.20 -1.45
CA THR A 5 -9.71 13.11 -1.15
C THR A 5 -10.35 12.62 -2.45
N THR A 6 -9.70 11.71 -3.14
CA THR A 6 -10.38 10.80 -4.07
C THR A 6 -10.14 9.38 -3.61
N GLY A 7 -10.59 9.08 -2.39
CA GLY A 7 -11.09 7.75 -2.12
C GLY A 7 -12.28 7.54 -3.04
N VAL A 8 -12.04 6.96 -4.21
CA VAL A 8 -13.08 6.33 -5.01
C VAL A 8 -13.61 5.20 -4.14
N SER A 9 -14.58 5.52 -3.28
CA SER A 9 -15.51 4.53 -2.80
C SER A 9 -16.09 3.91 -4.06
N PRO A 10 -15.97 2.59 -4.28
CA PRO A 10 -16.67 1.99 -5.40
C PRO A 10 -18.15 2.30 -5.14
N ALA A 11 -18.73 3.13 -6.01
CA ALA A 11 -20.11 3.54 -5.88
C ALA A 11 -20.97 2.28 -5.98
N VAL A 12 -21.33 1.70 -4.83
CA VAL A 12 -22.28 0.61 -4.76
C VAL A 12 -23.61 1.21 -5.16
N ASN A 13 -24.07 0.89 -6.38
CA ASN A 13 -25.36 1.34 -6.87
C ASN A 13 -26.47 0.64 -6.08
N THR A 14 -26.85 1.21 -4.93
CA THR A 14 -27.93 0.70 -4.06
C THR A 14 -29.30 0.74 -4.74
N SER A 15 -29.43 1.43 -5.88
CA SER A 15 -30.65 1.43 -6.70
C SER A 15 -31.06 0.03 -7.19
N VAL A 16 -30.12 -0.92 -7.18
CA VAL A 16 -30.37 -2.34 -7.48
C VAL A 16 -31.27 -3.02 -6.42
N LEU A 17 -31.33 -2.50 -5.19
CA LEU A 17 -32.10 -3.09 -4.09
C LEU A 17 -33.56 -2.60 -3.97
N SER A 18 -33.99 -1.57 -4.70
CA SER A 18 -35.37 -1.06 -4.58
C SER A 18 -36.37 -2.04 -5.24
N PRO A 19 -37.31 -2.65 -4.49
CA PRO A 19 -38.32 -3.53 -5.06
C PRO A 19 -39.54 -2.69 -5.47
N GLY A 20 -39.95 -2.77 -6.75
CA GLY A 20 -41.31 -2.43 -7.14
C GLY A 20 -42.26 -3.60 -6.81
N PRO A 21 -43.53 -3.36 -6.41
CA PRO A 21 -44.42 -4.41 -5.95
C PRO A 21 -45.06 -5.13 -7.14
N THR A 22 -44.53 -6.28 -7.55
CA THR A 22 -45.18 -7.15 -8.55
C THR A 22 -44.92 -8.65 -8.30
N PRO A 23 -45.81 -9.58 -8.70
CA PRO A 23 -45.70 -11.01 -8.37
C PRO A 23 -44.50 -11.76 -8.97
N GLY A 24 -43.73 -11.15 -9.89
CA GLY A 24 -42.43 -11.64 -10.38
C GLY A 24 -41.21 -11.07 -9.62
N SER A 25 -41.44 -10.13 -8.71
CA SER A 25 -40.39 -9.30 -8.09
C SER A 25 -39.48 -10.02 -7.11
N ALA A 26 -39.90 -11.14 -6.51
CA ALA A 26 -39.08 -11.82 -5.50
C ALA A 26 -37.82 -12.43 -6.11
N ASN A 27 -37.97 -13.12 -7.25
CA ASN A 27 -36.83 -13.69 -8.00
C ASN A 27 -35.94 -12.60 -8.59
N ASP A 28 -36.54 -11.54 -9.13
CA ASP A 28 -35.77 -10.40 -9.67
C ASP A 28 -35.00 -9.66 -8.57
N THR A 29 -35.59 -9.53 -7.37
CA THR A 29 -34.95 -8.90 -6.21
C THR A 29 -33.84 -9.78 -5.66
N LEU A 30 -34.03 -11.11 -5.60
CA LEU A 30 -32.97 -12.05 -5.24
C LEU A 30 -31.79 -11.97 -6.21
N GLN A 31 -32.06 -11.99 -7.52
CA GLN A 31 -31.01 -11.93 -8.54
C GLN A 31 -30.25 -10.59 -8.51
N ARG A 32 -30.97 -9.48 -8.33
CA ARG A 32 -30.36 -8.16 -8.10
C ARG A 32 -29.49 -8.12 -6.84
N GLY A 33 -29.96 -8.74 -5.75
CA GLY A 33 -29.19 -8.91 -4.52
C GLY A 33 -27.89 -9.67 -4.75
N ILE A 34 -27.96 -10.82 -5.45
CA ILE A 34 -26.77 -11.63 -5.79
C ILE A 34 -25.75 -10.82 -6.60
N ILE A 35 -26.20 -10.07 -7.61
CA ILE A 35 -25.31 -9.23 -8.43
C ILE A 35 -24.64 -8.16 -7.57
N ALA A 36 -25.40 -7.46 -6.72
CA ALA A 36 -24.85 -6.46 -5.81
C ALA A 36 -23.84 -7.06 -4.83
N THR A 37 -24.15 -8.21 -4.24
CA THR A 37 -23.23 -8.93 -3.34
C THR A 37 -21.95 -9.37 -4.06
N ASN A 38 -22.04 -9.88 -5.28
CA ASN A 38 -20.86 -10.23 -6.08
C ASN A 38 -19.98 -9.02 -6.39
N GLN A 39 -20.59 -7.87 -6.70
CA GLN A 39 -19.84 -6.63 -6.91
C GLN A 39 -19.13 -6.17 -5.62
N ILE A 40 -19.83 -6.25 -4.47
CA ILE A 40 -19.23 -5.93 -3.17
C ILE A 40 -18.07 -6.88 -2.87
N ALA A 41 -18.25 -8.19 -3.07
CA ALA A 41 -17.21 -9.18 -2.84
C ALA A 41 -15.97 -8.93 -3.72
N HIS A 42 -16.18 -8.57 -5.00
CA HIS A 42 -15.10 -8.20 -5.91
C HIS A 42 -14.36 -6.95 -5.43
N ASN A 43 -15.10 -5.91 -5.03
CA ASN A 43 -14.51 -4.67 -4.52
C ASN A 43 -13.70 -4.91 -3.23
N VAL A 44 -14.26 -5.67 -2.29
CA VAL A 44 -13.56 -6.06 -1.04
C VAL A 44 -12.28 -6.82 -1.35
N THR A 45 -12.34 -7.79 -2.28
CA THR A 45 -11.17 -8.56 -2.70
C THR A 45 -10.09 -7.67 -3.32
N ALA A 46 -10.48 -6.73 -4.19
CA ALA A 46 -9.55 -5.77 -4.78
C ALA A 46 -8.90 -4.87 -3.70
N THR A 47 -9.69 -4.36 -2.75
CA THR A 47 -9.17 -3.55 -1.63
C THR A 47 -8.21 -4.35 -0.75
N LEU A 48 -8.52 -5.62 -0.45
CA LEU A 48 -7.62 -6.49 0.30
C LEU A 48 -6.30 -6.73 -0.45
N GLY A 49 -6.35 -6.86 -1.78
CA GLY A 49 -5.16 -6.91 -2.63
C GLY A 49 -4.27 -5.68 -2.45
N ILE A 50 -4.85 -4.48 -2.57
CA ILE A 50 -4.13 -3.20 -2.38
C ILE A 50 -3.49 -3.13 -0.99
N ILE A 51 -4.23 -3.49 0.07
CA ILE A 51 -3.70 -3.49 1.43
C ILE A 51 -2.53 -4.47 1.58
N SER A 52 -2.66 -5.68 1.01
CA SER A 52 -1.62 -6.69 1.05
C SER A 52 -0.33 -6.23 0.35
N ASP A 53 -0.46 -5.60 -0.82
CA ASP A 53 0.68 -5.05 -1.55
C ASP A 53 1.34 -3.92 -0.74
N LEU A 54 0.56 -2.98 -0.20
CA LEU A 54 1.09 -1.90 0.64
C LEU A 54 1.86 -2.44 1.87
N VAL A 55 1.34 -3.46 2.55
CA VAL A 55 2.04 -4.09 3.68
C VAL A 55 3.34 -4.75 3.23
N ARG A 56 3.37 -5.40 2.07
CA ARG A 56 4.60 -5.98 1.51
C ARG A 56 5.64 -4.90 1.22
N ASP A 57 5.21 -3.79 0.62
CA ASP A 57 6.05 -2.67 0.22
C ASP A 57 6.64 -1.94 1.45
N LEU A 58 5.81 -1.68 2.46
CA LEU A 58 6.26 -1.13 3.75
C LEU A 58 7.27 -2.05 4.47
N ASN A 59 7.08 -3.36 4.41
CA ASN A 59 8.04 -4.32 4.96
C ASN A 59 9.38 -4.28 4.20
N THR A 60 9.36 -4.07 2.89
CA THR A 60 10.57 -3.89 2.08
C THR A 60 11.30 -2.62 2.45
N CYS A 61 10.59 -1.49 2.52
CA CYS A 61 11.12 -0.22 3.03
C CYS A 61 11.76 -0.37 4.41
N THR A 62 11.07 -1.03 5.34
CA THR A 62 11.59 -1.26 6.70
C THR A 62 12.94 -1.99 6.69
N ARG A 63 13.11 -3.00 5.84
CA ARG A 63 14.40 -3.72 5.70
C ARG A 63 15.51 -2.84 5.13
N LEU A 64 15.20 -1.97 4.15
CA LEU A 64 16.16 -1.01 3.60
C LEU A 64 16.64 -0.05 4.68
N TYR A 65 15.72 0.56 5.43
CA TYR A 65 16.05 1.46 6.53
C TYR A 65 16.84 0.77 7.66
N MET A 66 16.51 -0.49 8.01
CA MET A 66 17.32 -1.26 8.97
C MET A 66 18.76 -1.47 8.49
N THR A 67 18.95 -1.67 7.19
CA THR A 67 20.29 -1.84 6.60
C THR A 67 21.07 -0.53 6.66
N MET A 68 20.43 0.61 6.37
CA MET A 68 21.04 1.93 6.48
C MET A 68 21.43 2.24 7.92
N ALA A 69 20.53 1.96 8.88
CA ALA A 69 20.82 2.16 10.30
C ALA A 69 22.07 1.39 10.76
N LYS A 70 22.25 0.14 10.28
CA LYS A 70 23.46 -0.65 10.55
C LYS A 70 24.71 -0.02 9.95
N LYS A 71 24.66 0.50 8.72
CA LYS A 71 25.78 1.17 8.07
C LYS A 71 26.16 2.47 8.79
N VAL A 72 25.18 3.26 9.23
CA VAL A 72 25.40 4.48 10.02
C VAL A 72 26.05 4.15 11.36
N ALA A 73 25.57 3.12 12.06
CA ALA A 73 26.18 2.67 13.31
C ALA A 73 27.64 2.25 13.10
N ALA A 74 27.93 1.47 12.05
CA ALA A 74 29.29 1.06 11.73
C ALA A 74 30.19 2.24 11.31
N ALA A 75 29.65 3.24 10.61
CA ALA A 75 30.39 4.47 10.29
C ALA A 75 30.74 5.27 11.56
N LEU A 76 29.82 5.31 12.54
CA LEU A 76 30.08 5.95 13.82
C LEU A 76 31.20 5.24 14.59
N ASP A 77 31.24 3.91 14.58
CA ASP A 77 32.34 3.14 15.19
C ASP A 77 33.69 3.41 14.51
N ASP A 78 33.69 3.62 13.19
CA ASP A 78 34.90 4.04 12.45
C ASP A 78 35.35 5.45 12.84
N LEU A 79 34.43 6.40 12.98
CA LEU A 79 34.74 7.76 13.43
C LEU A 79 35.33 7.77 14.83
N HIS A 80 34.75 7.00 15.77
CA HIS A 80 35.30 6.87 17.12
C HIS A 80 36.73 6.31 17.13
N ALA A 81 37.09 5.51 16.13
CA ALA A 81 38.42 4.95 15.97
C ALA A 81 39.34 5.78 15.05
N GLY A 82 38.91 6.96 14.60
CA GLY A 82 39.68 7.85 13.72
C GLY A 82 39.79 7.38 12.26
N ARG A 83 39.03 6.37 11.84
CA ARG A 83 39.02 5.82 10.47
C ARG A 83 38.07 6.59 9.57
N VAL A 84 38.43 7.83 9.25
CA VAL A 84 37.54 8.77 8.52
C VAL A 84 37.15 8.25 7.13
N ASP A 85 38.10 7.71 6.37
CA ASP A 85 37.82 7.19 5.01
C ASP A 85 36.81 6.03 5.04
N ASN A 86 36.98 5.09 5.97
CA ASN A 86 36.07 3.97 6.15
C ASN A 86 34.64 4.40 6.54
N ALA A 87 34.52 5.48 7.32
CA ALA A 87 33.24 6.06 7.69
C ALA A 87 32.59 6.75 6.48
N ALA A 88 33.36 7.50 5.70
CA ALA A 88 32.87 8.20 4.51
C ALA A 88 32.33 7.22 3.46
N ASP A 89 33.02 6.11 3.21
CA ASP A 89 32.54 5.04 2.32
C ASP A 89 31.19 4.50 2.79
N LYS A 90 31.08 4.14 4.07
CA LYS A 90 29.83 3.58 4.64
C LYS A 90 28.66 4.56 4.58
N LEU A 91 28.91 5.85 4.78
CA LEU A 91 27.88 6.89 4.70
C LEU A 91 27.45 7.13 3.25
N THR A 92 28.38 7.16 2.30
CA THR A 92 28.06 7.28 0.86
C THR A 92 27.13 6.16 0.40
N ASP A 93 27.41 4.95 0.89
CA ASP A 93 26.62 3.74 0.69
C ASP A 93 25.19 3.77 1.25
N THR A 94 24.83 4.79 2.05
CA THR A 94 23.47 4.97 2.59
C THR A 94 22.61 5.96 1.81
N VAL A 95 23.20 6.75 0.91
CA VAL A 95 22.51 7.87 0.23
C VAL A 95 21.48 7.39 -0.80
N GLY A 96 21.64 6.18 -1.36
CA GLY A 96 20.73 5.64 -2.38
C GLY A 96 19.48 4.93 -1.86
N ALA A 97 19.53 4.32 -0.67
CA ALA A 97 18.44 3.49 -0.18
C ALA A 97 17.13 4.22 0.26
N PRO A 98 17.05 5.55 0.51
CA PRO A 98 15.75 6.21 0.71
C PRO A 98 14.94 6.26 -0.60
N ILE A 99 15.64 6.41 -1.73
CA ILE A 99 15.04 6.50 -3.07
C ILE A 99 14.42 5.15 -3.46
N ASP A 100 15.04 4.05 -3.06
CA ASP A 100 14.52 2.69 -3.30
C ASP A 100 13.18 2.46 -2.59
N CYS A 101 13.00 2.99 -1.37
CA CYS A 101 11.72 2.91 -0.66
C CYS A 101 10.63 3.76 -1.34
N ASP A 102 10.97 4.97 -1.78
CA ASP A 102 10.03 5.83 -2.50
C ASP A 102 9.59 5.19 -3.83
N MET A 103 10.50 4.58 -4.59
CA MET A 103 10.15 3.84 -5.82
C MET A 103 9.22 2.66 -5.55
N VAL A 104 9.48 1.89 -4.48
CA VAL A 104 8.64 0.77 -4.05
C VAL A 104 7.23 1.25 -3.66
N LEU A 105 7.13 2.32 -2.86
CA LEU A 105 5.83 2.86 -2.42
C LEU A 105 5.04 3.54 -3.56
N MET A 106 5.73 4.08 -4.56
CA MET A 106 5.11 4.64 -5.77
C MET A 106 4.75 3.57 -6.83
N GLY A 107 5.12 2.30 -6.61
CA GLY A 107 4.88 1.23 -7.58
C GLY A 107 5.66 1.39 -8.89
N ILE A 108 6.80 2.10 -8.85
CA ILE A 108 7.70 2.25 -9.99
C ILE A 108 8.78 1.17 -9.84
N GLY A 109 8.51 -0.03 -10.36
CA GLY A 109 9.41 -1.19 -10.28
C GLY A 109 9.03 -2.27 -11.28
#